data_AF-A0A7C4M6Z2-F1
#
_entry.id   AF-A0A7C4M6Z2-F1
#
_cell.length_a   1.000
_cell.length_b   1.000
_cell.length_c   1.000
_cell.angle_alpha   90.00
_cell.angle_beta   90.00
_cell.angle_gamma   90.00
#
_symmetry.space_group_name_H-M   'P 1'
#
loop_
_entity.id
_entity.type
_entity.pdbx_description
1 polymer ?
#
loop_
_entity_poly.entity_id
_entity_poly.type
_entity_poly.pdbx_seq_one_letter_code
_entity_poly.pdbx_strand_id
1 'polypeptide(L)'
;MSIILVSFFSIDIMPIHNEYLLFNIHIVYSVIYVIFLDKLEPEKKRSLENISRALRYFAVNRNYGYIDRLANAYSIITLRQVVSEIMRDLRSEHDRGEPVYVPNEKEIEDLLTLAEKDMSIVKIVAARALAYPGE
;
A
#
# COMPACT_ATOMS: atom_id res chain seq x y z
N MET A 1 -29.61 -14.13 -2.45
CA MET A 1 -28.24 -13.77 -2.87
C MET A 1 -27.58 -13.12 -1.67
N SER A 2 -26.84 -13.90 -0.89
CA SER A 2 -26.41 -13.50 0.46
C SER A 2 -25.13 -12.68 0.38
N ILE A 3 -25.23 -11.40 0.74
CA ILE A 3 -24.10 -10.51 0.96
C ILE A 3 -23.51 -10.91 2.32
N ILE A 4 -22.31 -11.49 2.33
CA ILE A 4 -21.57 -11.70 3.56
C ILE A 4 -20.97 -10.36 3.96
N LEU A 5 -21.63 -9.69 4.90
CA LEU A 5 -21.13 -8.53 5.62
C LEU A 5 -20.07 -9.05 6.61
N VAL A 6 -18.78 -8.89 6.31
CA VAL A 6 -17.72 -9.16 7.29
C VAL A 6 -17.49 -7.86 8.06
N SER A 7 -18.03 -7.82 9.27
CA SER A 7 -17.89 -6.72 10.22
C SER A 7 -16.42 -6.46 10.55
N PHE A 8 -15.97 -5.23 10.33
CA PHE A 8 -14.68 -4.74 10.83
C PHE A 8 -14.76 -4.61 12.36
N PHE A 9 -14.17 -5.57 13.08
CA PHE A 9 -13.86 -5.40 14.49
C PHE A 9 -12.48 -4.75 14.60
N SER A 10 -12.42 -3.60 15.28
CA SER A 10 -11.19 -2.98 15.76
C SER A 10 -10.40 -4.00 16.57
N ILE A 11 -9.20 -4.36 16.10
CA ILE A 11 -8.24 -5.13 16.89
C ILE A 11 -7.25 -4.14 17.47
N ASP A 12 -7.40 -3.86 18.76
CA ASP A 12 -6.39 -3.20 19.58
C ASP A 12 -5.06 -3.95 19.45
N ILE A 13 -4.03 -3.22 19.03
CA ILE A 13 -2.70 -3.76 18.79
C ILE A 13 -1.97 -3.83 20.13
N MET A 14 -1.94 -5.01 20.75
CA MET A 14 -0.93 -5.38 21.75
C MET A 14 0.19 -6.21 21.09
N PRO A 15 1.45 -6.08 21.54
CA PRO A 15 2.59 -6.71 20.86
C PRO A 15 2.70 -8.17 21.30
N ILE A 16 2.32 -9.11 20.42
CA ILE A 16 2.50 -10.54 20.67
C ILE A 16 3.34 -11.12 19.53
N HIS A 17 4.52 -11.61 19.90
CA HIS A 17 5.39 -12.44 19.07
C HIS A 17 4.63 -13.69 18.64
N ASN A 18 4.12 -13.72 17.41
CA ASN A 18 3.58 -14.96 16.85
C ASN A 18 3.66 -14.98 15.30
N GLU A 19 4.63 -15.72 14.78
CA GLU A 19 4.88 -15.89 13.34
C GLU A 19 3.68 -16.49 12.57
N TYR A 20 2.79 -17.21 13.27
CA TYR A 20 1.57 -17.77 12.68
C TYR A 20 0.47 -16.74 12.39
N LEU A 21 0.49 -15.58 13.05
CA LEU A 21 -0.46 -14.51 12.79
C LEU A 21 -0.10 -13.76 11.49
N LEU A 22 1.20 -13.55 11.25
CA LEU A 22 1.72 -12.92 10.04
C LEU A 22 1.39 -13.73 8.78
N PHE A 23 1.43 -15.07 8.87
CA PHE A 23 1.07 -15.94 7.75
C PHE A 23 -0.43 -15.91 7.41
N ASN A 24 -1.30 -15.91 8.43
CA ASN A 24 -2.75 -15.79 8.22
C ASN A 24 -3.16 -14.40 7.70
N ILE A 25 -2.53 -13.35 8.22
CA ILE A 25 -2.62 -11.99 7.68
C ILE A 25 -2.21 -12.01 6.21
N HIS A 26 -1.06 -12.58 5.87
CA HIS A 26 -0.58 -12.66 4.49
C HIS A 26 -1.60 -13.29 3.52
N ILE A 27 -2.23 -14.40 3.91
CA ILE A 27 -3.21 -15.09 3.08
C ILE A 27 -4.50 -14.26 2.93
N VAL A 28 -5.02 -13.71 4.02
CA VAL A 28 -6.27 -12.94 4.00
C VAL A 28 -6.11 -11.66 3.17
N TYR A 29 -5.02 -10.92 3.36
CA TYR A 29 -4.74 -9.74 2.55
C TYR A 29 -4.44 -10.10 1.10
N SER A 30 -3.79 -11.24 0.81
CA SER A 30 -3.55 -11.70 -0.57
C SER A 30 -4.84 -12.07 -1.31
N VAL A 31 -5.79 -12.75 -0.65
CA VAL A 31 -7.07 -13.13 -1.28
C VAL A 31 -7.98 -11.92 -1.49
N ILE A 32 -8.08 -11.02 -0.49
CA ILE A 32 -8.82 -9.75 -0.63
C ILE A 32 -8.22 -8.90 -1.75
N TYR A 33 -6.89 -8.87 -1.84
CA TYR A 33 -6.14 -8.16 -2.88
C TYR A 33 -6.51 -8.64 -4.29
N VAL A 34 -6.51 -9.95 -4.53
CA VAL A 34 -6.83 -10.52 -5.85
C VAL A 34 -8.28 -10.20 -6.25
N ILE A 35 -9.23 -10.36 -5.34
CA ILE A 35 -10.65 -10.10 -5.61
C ILE A 35 -10.93 -8.61 -5.87
N PHE A 36 -10.25 -7.72 -5.14
CA PHE A 36 -10.41 -6.28 -5.30
C PHE A 36 -9.80 -5.79 -6.62
N LEU A 37 -8.57 -6.23 -6.93
CA LEU A 37 -7.88 -5.82 -8.15
C LEU A 37 -8.60 -6.25 -9.44
N ASP A 38 -9.27 -7.40 -9.44
CA ASP A 38 -9.96 -7.90 -10.64
C ASP A 38 -11.15 -7.03 -11.05
N LYS A 39 -11.64 -6.18 -10.15
CA LYS A 39 -12.72 -5.22 -10.42
C LYS A 39 -12.22 -3.85 -10.85
N LEU A 40 -10.91 -3.60 -10.77
CA LEU A 40 -10.33 -2.34 -11.20
C LEU A 40 -10.05 -2.34 -12.70
N GLU A 41 -10.16 -1.16 -13.30
CA GLU A 41 -9.66 -0.93 -14.64
C GLU A 41 -8.17 -1.31 -14.72
N PRO A 42 -7.72 -1.96 -15.80
CA PRO A 42 -6.33 -2.44 -15.92
C PRO A 42 -5.29 -1.35 -15.67
N GLU A 43 -5.60 -0.12 -16.06
CA GLU A 43 -4.73 1.03 -15.86
C GLU A 43 -4.55 1.37 -14.37
N LYS A 44 -5.63 1.41 -13.59
CA LYS A 44 -5.58 1.68 -12.15
C LYS A 44 -4.87 0.58 -11.40
N LYS A 45 -5.10 -0.68 -11.80
CA LYS A 45 -4.35 -1.82 -11.27
C LYS A 45 -2.86 -1.62 -11.46
N ARG A 46 -2.43 -1.24 -12.68
CA ARG A 46 -1.03 -0.94 -12.99
C ARG A 46 -0.47 0.22 -12.16
N SER A 47 -1.26 1.29 -11.96
CA SER A 47 -0.87 2.41 -11.08
C SER A 47 -0.58 1.95 -9.65
N LEU A 48 -1.46 1.13 -9.06
CA LEU A 48 -1.25 0.59 -7.71
C LEU A 48 -0.02 -0.35 -7.63
N GLU A 49 0.22 -1.14 -8.68
CA GLU A 49 1.40 -1.99 -8.78
C GLU A 49 2.70 -1.18 -8.83
N ASN A 50 2.71 -0.12 -9.64
CA ASN A 50 3.83 0.80 -9.79
C ASN A 50 4.14 1.55 -8.49
N ILE A 51 3.12 2.01 -7.77
CA ILE A 51 3.29 2.63 -6.45
C ILE A 51 3.85 1.62 -5.44
N SER A 52 3.33 0.39 -5.44
CA SER A 52 3.83 -0.65 -4.53
C SER A 52 5.30 -0.98 -4.82
N ARG A 53 5.70 -0.99 -6.10
CA ARG A 53 7.10 -1.13 -6.52
C ARG A 53 7.97 0.02 -6.03
N ALA A 54 7.48 1.25 -6.07
CA ALA A 54 8.19 2.40 -5.51
C ALA A 54 8.38 2.25 -4.00
N LEU A 55 7.33 1.89 -3.27
CA LEU A 55 7.35 1.71 -1.81
C LEU A 55 8.23 0.54 -1.37
N ARG A 56 8.41 -0.47 -2.23
CA ARG A 56 9.34 -1.58 -1.99
C ARG A 56 10.75 -1.09 -1.68
N TYR A 57 11.19 0.01 -2.29
CA TYR A 57 12.50 0.60 -2.00
C TYR A 57 12.67 0.87 -0.50
N PHE A 58 11.67 1.48 0.14
CA PHE A 58 11.71 1.74 1.58
C PHE A 58 11.62 0.44 2.39
N ALA A 59 10.84 -0.55 1.94
CA ALA A 59 10.75 -1.85 2.59
C ALA A 59 12.11 -2.59 2.62
N VAL A 60 12.80 -2.62 1.48
CA VAL A 60 14.12 -3.26 1.33
C VAL A 60 15.17 -2.56 2.17
N ASN A 61 15.14 -1.23 2.20
CA ASN A 61 16.05 -0.41 3.01
C ASN A 61 15.64 -0.33 4.50
N ARG A 62 14.66 -1.13 4.93
CA ARG A 62 14.13 -1.17 6.31
C ARG A 62 13.64 0.17 6.84
N ASN A 63 13.26 1.08 5.94
CA ASN A 63 12.64 2.36 6.27
C ASN A 63 11.10 2.20 6.31
N TYR A 64 10.62 1.45 7.30
CA TYR A 64 9.19 1.11 7.41
C TYR A 64 8.30 2.31 7.80
N GLY A 65 8.88 3.41 8.29
CA GLY A 65 8.13 4.58 8.74
C GLY A 65 7.18 5.14 7.67
N TYR A 66 7.59 5.12 6.40
CA TYR A 66 6.72 5.52 5.30
C TYR A 66 5.57 4.55 5.06
N ILE A 67 5.85 3.24 5.09
CA ILE A 67 4.87 2.19 4.85
C ILE A 67 3.83 2.15 5.97
N ASP A 68 4.27 2.27 7.23
CA ASP A 68 3.40 2.26 8.40
C ASP A 68 2.49 3.49 8.43
N ARG A 69 3.04 4.68 8.17
CA ARG A 69 2.24 5.91 8.09
C ARG A 69 1.24 5.88 6.94
N LEU A 70 1.63 5.30 5.81
CA LEU A 70 0.75 5.13 4.67
C LEU A 70 -0.42 4.19 5.04
N ALA A 71 -0.13 3.01 5.59
CA ALA A 71 -1.13 2.04 6.02
C ALA A 71 -2.08 2.57 7.13
N ASN A 72 -1.58 3.47 7.96
CA ASN A 72 -2.32 4.08 9.07
C ASN A 72 -2.95 5.44 8.72
N ALA A 73 -2.88 5.88 7.46
CA ALA A 73 -3.59 7.07 7.03
C ALA A 73 -5.10 6.87 7.22
N TYR A 74 -5.74 7.73 8.02
CA TYR A 74 -7.17 7.67 8.32
C TYR A 74 -8.00 8.70 7.54
N SER A 75 -7.34 9.59 6.81
CA SER A 75 -7.99 10.62 6.00
C SER A 75 -7.22 10.85 4.70
N ILE A 76 -7.93 11.36 3.68
CA ILE A 76 -7.32 11.73 2.41
C ILE A 76 -6.27 12.84 2.56
N ILE A 77 -6.45 13.74 3.53
CA ILE A 77 -5.51 14.83 3.81
C ILE A 77 -4.19 14.25 4.34
N THR A 78 -4.27 13.37 5.33
CA THR A 78 -3.10 12.65 5.87
C THR A 78 -2.41 11.82 4.79
N LEU A 79 -3.20 11.13 3.95
CA LEU A 79 -2.67 10.35 2.84
C LEU A 79 -1.88 11.23 1.86
N ARG A 80 -2.44 12.37 1.43
CA ARG A 80 -1.78 13.31 0.51
C ARG A 80 -0.46 13.82 1.09
N GLN A 81 -0.43 14.14 2.38
CA GLN A 81 0.78 14.56 3.06
C GLN A 81 1.85 13.45 3.03
N VAL A 82 1.49 12.23 3.44
CA VAL A 82 2.43 11.10 3.49
C VAL A 82 2.95 10.76 2.09
N VAL A 83 2.08 10.76 1.08
CA VAL A 83 2.47 10.54 -0.33
C VAL A 83 3.40 11.64 -0.81
N SER A 84 3.17 12.91 -0.47
CA SER A 84 4.04 14.01 -0.84
C SER A 84 5.47 13.83 -0.30
N GLU A 85 5.59 13.42 0.97
CA GLU A 85 6.88 13.14 1.61
C GLU A 85 7.59 11.95 0.94
N ILE A 86 6.86 10.85 0.71
CA ILE A 86 7.35 9.67 -0.01
C ILE A 86 7.89 10.05 -1.40
N MET A 87 7.12 10.83 -2.16
CA MET A 87 7.50 11.25 -3.51
C MET A 87 8.72 12.17 -3.51
N ARG A 88 8.90 13.00 -2.48
CA ARG A 88 10.08 13.84 -2.32
C ARG A 88 11.33 13.00 -2.11
N ASP A 89 11.26 12.00 -1.24
CA ASP A 89 12.40 11.13 -0.95
C ASP A 89 12.73 10.21 -2.12
N LEU A 90 11.72 9.62 -2.78
CA LEU A 90 11.93 8.81 -3.98
C LEU A 90 12.66 9.59 -5.08
N ARG A 91 12.29 10.86 -5.31
CA ARG A 91 13.00 11.73 -6.25
C ARG A 91 14.43 11.99 -5.80
N SER A 92 14.65 12.28 -4.52
CA SER A 92 16.00 12.49 -4.00
C SER A 92 16.90 11.27 -4.19
N GLU A 93 16.38 10.05 -4.04
CA GLU A 93 17.18 8.83 -4.23
C GLU A 93 17.40 8.53 -5.72
N HIS A 94 16.38 8.74 -6.56
CA HIS A 94 16.51 8.67 -8.01
C HIS A 94 17.60 9.62 -8.54
N ASP A 95 17.62 10.87 -8.05
CA ASP A 95 18.61 11.88 -8.44
C ASP A 95 20.04 11.53 -7.98
N ARG A 96 20.18 10.66 -6.98
CA ARG A 96 21.47 10.09 -6.54
C ARG A 96 21.91 8.89 -7.37
N GLY A 97 21.09 8.42 -8.31
CA GLY A 97 21.37 7.27 -9.18
C GLY A 97 20.91 5.92 -8.63
N GLU A 98 20.11 5.91 -7.57
CA GLU A 98 19.49 4.67 -7.10
C GLU A 98 18.47 4.15 -8.14
N PRO A 99 18.40 2.84 -8.41
CA PRO A 99 17.46 2.24 -9.36
C PRO A 99 16.03 2.17 -8.78
N VAL A 100 15.56 3.28 -8.24
CA VAL A 100 14.24 3.40 -7.63
C VAL A 100 13.22 3.86 -8.67
N TYR A 101 12.04 3.24 -8.63
CA TYR A 101 10.93 3.68 -9.45
C TYR A 101 10.23 4.88 -8.82
N VAL A 102 10.06 5.95 -9.58
CA VAL A 102 9.33 7.16 -9.16
C VAL A 102 7.97 7.20 -9.86
N PRO A 103 6.85 7.07 -9.12
CA PRO A 103 5.52 7.14 -9.71
C PRO A 103 5.25 8.49 -10.39
N ASN A 104 4.48 8.48 -11.47
CA ASN A 104 4.06 9.70 -12.14
C ASN A 104 2.80 10.31 -11.49
N GLU A 105 2.45 11.53 -11.89
CA GLU A 105 1.30 12.26 -11.32
C GLU A 105 -0.01 11.49 -11.48
N LYS A 106 -0.24 10.87 -12.64
CA LYS A 106 -1.45 10.09 -12.90
C LYS A 106 -1.58 8.89 -11.96
N GLU A 107 -0.48 8.19 -11.70
CA GLU A 107 -0.50 7.03 -10.79
C GLU A 107 -0.85 7.45 -9.36
N ILE A 108 -0.33 8.60 -8.92
CA ILE A 108 -0.67 9.19 -7.63
C ILE A 108 -2.14 9.62 -7.60
N GLU A 109 -2.64 10.24 -8.64
CA GLU A 109 -4.05 10.63 -8.76
C GLU A 109 -4.98 9.41 -8.73
N ASP A 110 -4.62 8.32 -9.42
CA ASP A 110 -5.35 7.05 -9.41
C ASP A 110 -5.45 6.50 -7.98
N LEU A 111 -4.34 6.48 -7.23
CA LEU A 111 -4.34 6.07 -5.81
C LEU A 111 -5.27 6.94 -4.97
N LEU A 112 -5.15 8.26 -5.08
CA LEU A 112 -5.91 9.20 -4.26
C LEU A 112 -7.41 9.12 -4.57
N THR A 113 -7.78 9.05 -5.85
CA THR A 113 -9.18 8.89 -6.31
C THR A 113 -9.79 7.58 -5.80
N LEU A 114 -8.99 6.51 -5.77
CA LEU A 114 -9.40 5.24 -5.23
C LEU A 114 -9.55 5.30 -3.70
N ALA A 115 -8.59 5.91 -3.01
CA ALA A 115 -8.61 6.06 -1.55
C ALA A 115 -9.75 6.96 -1.05
N GLU A 116 -10.16 7.96 -1.83
CA GLU A 116 -11.35 8.77 -1.56
C GLU A 116 -12.64 7.95 -1.52
N LYS A 117 -12.70 6.85 -2.29
CA LYS A 117 -13.84 5.91 -2.28
C LYS A 117 -13.68 4.87 -1.18
N ASP A 118 -12.46 4.35 -0.99
CA ASP A 118 -12.16 3.34 0.01
C ASP A 118 -10.68 3.41 0.45
N MET A 119 -10.46 3.88 1.69
CA MET A 119 -9.13 3.96 2.31
C MET A 119 -8.46 2.59 2.53
N SER A 120 -9.20 1.48 2.48
CA SER A 120 -8.63 0.14 2.61
C SER A 120 -7.61 -0.19 1.52
N ILE A 121 -7.73 0.48 0.36
CA ILE A 121 -6.82 0.36 -0.79
C ILE A 121 -5.38 0.75 -0.41
N VAL A 122 -5.23 1.72 0.49
CA VAL A 122 -3.92 2.19 0.95
C VAL A 122 -3.20 1.09 1.74
N LYS A 123 -3.94 0.35 2.58
CA LYS A 123 -3.42 -0.79 3.34
C LYS A 123 -3.01 -1.93 2.41
N ILE A 124 -3.80 -2.16 1.37
CA ILE A 124 -3.52 -3.12 0.30
C ILE A 124 -2.19 -2.77 -0.40
N VAL A 125 -1.99 -1.50 -0.78
CA VAL A 125 -0.76 -1.03 -1.44
C VAL A 125 0.45 -1.20 -0.51
N ALA A 126 0.32 -0.80 0.76
CA ALA A 126 1.38 -0.97 1.76
C ALA A 126 1.74 -2.45 1.98
N ALA A 127 0.75 -3.32 2.12
CA ALA A 127 0.95 -4.76 2.26
C ALA A 127 1.64 -5.36 1.02
N ARG A 128 1.24 -4.94 -0.19
CA ARG A 128 1.91 -5.40 -1.41
C ARG A 128 3.35 -4.92 -1.48
N ALA A 129 3.65 -3.69 -1.07
CA ALA A 129 5.02 -3.19 -1.07
C ALA A 129 5.96 -4.06 -0.21
N LEU A 130 5.46 -4.57 0.92
CA LEU A 130 6.19 -5.53 1.78
C LEU A 130 6.32 -6.92 1.14
N ALA A 131 5.31 -7.34 0.39
CA ALA A 131 5.26 -8.65 -0.27
C ALA A 131 5.86 -8.65 -1.69
N TYR A 132 6.32 -7.51 -2.19
CA TYR A 132 6.66 -7.34 -3.60
C TYR A 132 7.90 -8.19 -3.94
N PRO A 133 7.79 -9.16 -4.86
CA PRO A 133 8.89 -10.06 -5.18
C PRO A 133 10.09 -9.24 -5.67
N GLY A 134 11.28 -9.56 -5.16
CA GLY A 134 12.50 -8.99 -5.72
C GLY A 134 12.77 -9.60 -7.07
N GLU A 135 12.81 -8.76 -8.10
CA GLU A 135 13.52 -9.06 -9.34
C GLU A 135 14.99 -8.67 -9.19
#